data_AF-A0A7C7QA01-F1
#
_entry.id   AF-A0A7C7QA01-F1
#
_cell.length_a   1.000
_cell.length_b   1.000
_cell.length_c   1.000
_cell.angle_alpha   90.00
_cell.angle_beta   90.00
_cell.angle_gamma   90.00
#
_symmetry.space_group_name_H-M   'P 1'
#
loop_
_entity.id
_entity.type
_entity.pdbx_description
1 polymer ?
#
loop_
_entity_poly.entity_id
_entity_poly.type
_entity_poly.pdbx_seq_one_letter_code
_entity_poly.pdbx_strand_id
1 'polypeptide(L)'
;MAPPKGTSDPDILAWIEKTGYILVTGNRRTIPEHVRVHYAAGHRVPGILLLKRGASLGEVIEQLYLLWAASDAEEYVDRLLYLPM
;
A
#
# COMPACT_ATOMS: atom_id res chain seq x y z
N MET A 1 5.17 14.92 -5.44
CA MET A 1 5.40 15.27 -4.01
C MET A 1 4.50 14.41 -3.16
N ALA A 2 5.00 13.89 -2.04
CA ALA A 2 4.21 13.07 -1.11
C ALA A 2 3.12 13.92 -0.41
N PRO A 3 1.98 13.32 -0.04
CA PRO A 3 0.94 14.00 0.71
C PRO A 3 1.43 14.37 2.12
N PRO A 4 0.89 15.43 2.75
CA PRO A 4 1.31 15.87 4.08
C PRO A 4 1.00 14.81 5.16
N LYS A 5 1.75 14.85 6.26
CA LYS A 5 1.45 14.00 7.42
C LYS A 5 0.03 14.30 7.94
N GLY A 6 -0.76 13.25 8.16
CA GLY A 6 -2.14 13.37 8.63
C GLY A 6 -3.18 13.41 7.51
N THR A 7 -2.79 13.27 6.24
CA THR A 7 -3.72 12.96 5.15
C THR A 7 -4.61 11.76 5.50
N SER A 8 -5.90 11.86 5.17
CA SER A 8 -6.89 10.84 5.48
C SER A 8 -6.66 9.56 4.67
N ASP A 9 -7.16 8.42 5.18
CA ASP A 9 -7.06 7.15 4.47
C ASP A 9 -7.73 7.18 3.07
N PRO A 10 -8.93 7.79 2.87
CA PRO A 10 -9.47 7.97 1.52
C PRO A 10 -8.59 8.85 0.60
N ASP A 11 -8.06 9.96 1.13
CA ASP A 11 -7.27 10.89 0.32
C ASP A 11 -5.93 10.29 -0.12
N ILE A 12 -5.31 9.46 0.74
CA ILE A 12 -4.07 8.76 0.36
C ILE A 12 -4.35 7.71 -0.72
N LEU A 13 -5.50 7.03 -0.70
CA LEU A 13 -5.90 6.08 -1.74
C LEU A 13 -6.13 6.79 -3.09
N ALA A 14 -6.83 7.92 -3.09
CA ALA A 14 -7.00 8.74 -4.29
C ALA A 14 -5.66 9.29 -4.81
N TRP A 15 -4.74 9.65 -3.90
CA TRP A 15 -3.42 10.14 -4.28
C TRP A 15 -2.57 9.03 -4.92
N ILE A 16 -2.53 7.82 -4.35
CA ILE A 16 -1.76 6.70 -4.94
C ILE A 16 -2.32 6.26 -6.29
N GLU A 17 -3.65 6.27 -6.47
CA GLU A 17 -4.29 5.98 -7.75
C GLU A 17 -3.82 6.95 -8.84
N LYS A 18 -3.78 8.25 -8.51
CA LYS A 18 -3.34 9.29 -9.45
C LYS A 18 -1.84 9.25 -9.77
N THR A 19 -1.03 8.75 -8.84
CA THR A 19 0.44 8.87 -8.90
C THR A 19 1.16 7.56 -9.20
N GLY A 20 0.48 6.42 -9.11
CA GLY A 20 1.04 5.10 -9.37
C GLY A 20 1.93 4.55 -8.26
N TYR A 21 1.95 5.18 -7.07
CA TYR A 21 2.77 4.71 -5.95
C TYR A 21 2.11 3.57 -5.18
N ILE A 22 2.86 2.52 -4.87
CA ILE A 22 2.40 1.46 -3.96
C ILE A 22 2.39 1.99 -2.51
N LEU A 23 1.30 1.76 -1.78
CA LEU A 23 1.18 2.15 -0.38
C LEU A 23 1.72 1.04 0.53
N VAL A 24 2.77 1.33 1.29
CA VAL A 24 3.26 0.48 2.38
C VAL A 24 2.73 1.00 3.71
N THR A 25 1.97 0.21 4.47
CA THR A 25 1.31 0.70 5.69
C THR A 25 1.16 -0.37 6.79
N GLY A 26 1.36 0.05 8.04
CA GLY A 26 1.01 -0.74 9.22
C GLY A 26 -0.45 -0.62 9.65
N ASN A 27 -1.21 0.30 9.01
CA ASN A 27 -2.61 0.55 9.33
C ASN A 27 -3.51 -0.55 8.76
N ARG A 28 -3.61 -1.65 9.51
CA ARG A 28 -4.47 -2.79 9.17
C ARG A 28 -5.91 -2.62 9.67
N ARG A 29 -6.19 -1.52 10.38
CA ARG A 29 -7.49 -1.30 11.02
C ARG A 29 -8.49 -0.67 10.05
N THR A 30 -8.07 0.38 9.36
CA THR A 30 -9.00 1.18 8.53
C THR A 30 -8.71 1.05 7.03
N ILE A 31 -7.47 0.82 6.60
CA ILE A 31 -7.12 0.71 5.18
C ILE A 31 -7.93 -0.36 4.44
N PRO A 32 -8.07 -1.62 4.91
CA PRO A 32 -8.82 -2.62 4.15
C PRO A 32 -10.27 -2.21 3.85
N GLU A 33 -10.91 -1.53 4.79
CA GLU A 33 -12.27 -1.03 4.62
C GLU A 33 -12.33 0.16 3.65
N HIS A 34 -11.39 1.11 3.77
CA HIS A 34 -11.30 2.22 2.82
C HIS A 34 -11.01 1.76 1.39
N VAL A 35 -10.18 0.73 1.21
CA VAL A 35 -9.91 0.10 -0.09
C VAL A 35 -11.17 -0.54 -0.67
N ARG A 36 -11.94 -1.25 0.15
CA ARG A 36 -13.22 -1.83 -0.26
C ARG A 36 -14.19 -0.75 -0.75
N VAL A 37 -14.27 0.39 -0.05
CA VAL A 37 -15.09 1.54 -0.47
C VAL A 37 -14.55 2.17 -1.76
N HIS A 38 -13.22 2.32 -1.87
CA HIS A 38 -12.54 2.85 -3.07
C HIS A 38 -12.89 2.02 -4.31
N TYR A 39 -12.77 0.69 -4.22
CA TYR A 39 -13.13 -0.24 -5.30
C TYR A 39 -14.63 -0.22 -5.62
N ALA A 40 -15.51 -0.14 -4.60
CA ALA A 40 -16.95 -0.06 -4.83
C ALA A 40 -17.37 1.21 -5.58
N ALA A 41 -16.56 2.28 -5.51
CA ALA A 41 -16.74 3.51 -6.27
C ALA A 41 -16.12 3.44 -7.69
N GLY A 42 -15.59 2.29 -8.11
CA GLY A 42 -14.99 2.08 -9.44
C GLY A 42 -13.54 2.54 -9.55
N HIS A 43 -12.93 2.95 -8.44
CA HIS A 43 -11.53 3.34 -8.39
C HIS A 43 -10.61 2.12 -8.24
N ARG A 44 -9.33 2.32 -8.55
CA ARG A 44 -8.29 1.30 -8.48
C ARG A 44 -7.12 1.78 -7.63
N VAL A 45 -6.26 0.86 -7.22
CA VAL A 45 -5.00 1.22 -6.56
C VAL A 45 -3.84 0.51 -7.25
N PRO A 46 -2.67 1.16 -7.36
CA PRO A 46 -1.47 0.52 -7.92
C PRO A 46 -0.96 -0.65 -7.07
N GLY A 47 -1.31 -0.67 -5.77
CA GLY A 47 -1.02 -1.77 -4.86
C GLY A 47 -0.88 -1.32 -3.42
N ILE A 48 -1.15 -2.24 -2.49
CA ILE A 48 -1.06 -1.99 -1.05
C ILE A 48 -0.33 -3.14 -0.36
N LEU A 49 0.72 -2.80 0.37
CA LEU A 49 1.55 -3.70 1.15
C LEU A 49 1.35 -3.44 2.65
N LEU A 50 0.78 -4.41 3.36
CA LEU A 50 0.51 -4.36 4.79
C LEU A 50 1.69 -4.91 5.59
N LEU A 51 2.14 -4.15 6.58
CA LEU A 51 3.17 -4.58 7.53
C LEU A 51 2.60 -5.54 8.58
N LYS A 52 3.30 -6.63 8.90
CA LYS A 52 2.94 -7.49 10.05
C LYS A 52 3.19 -6.75 11.38
N ARG A 53 2.55 -7.20 12.47
CA ARG A 53 2.84 -6.67 13.82
C ARG A 53 4.28 -6.98 14.19
N GLY A 54 4.98 -5.98 14.74
CA GLY A 54 6.32 -6.17 15.27
C GLY A 54 7.44 -6.22 14.21
N ALA A 55 7.13 -5.99 12.93
CA ALA A 55 8.13 -5.86 11.89
C ALA A 55 9.09 -4.71 12.20
N SER A 56 10.39 -5.00 12.27
CA SER A 56 11.43 -4.00 12.41
C SER A 56 11.64 -3.25 11.09
N LEU A 57 12.16 -2.03 11.17
CA LEU A 57 12.45 -1.24 9.96
C LEU A 57 13.45 -1.95 9.05
N GLY A 58 14.43 -2.67 9.61
CA GLY A 58 15.41 -3.44 8.84
C GLY A 58 14.75 -4.53 8.01
N GLU A 59 13.90 -5.36 8.61
CA GLU A 59 13.16 -6.41 7.90
C GLU A 59 12.27 -5.83 6.80
N VAL A 60 11.63 -4.69 7.05
CA VAL A 60 10.78 -4.02 6.06
C VAL A 60 11.62 -3.54 4.87
N ILE A 61 12.77 -2.93 5.11
CA ILE A 61 13.67 -2.45 4.04
C ILE A 61 14.17 -3.63 3.21
N GLU A 62 14.62 -4.71 3.85
CA GLU A 62 15.12 -5.91 3.16
C GLU A 62 14.04 -6.53 2.27
N GLN A 63 12.81 -6.65 2.77
CA GLN A 63 11.72 -7.22 1.97
C GLN A 63 11.31 -6.32 0.82
N LEU A 64 11.23 -5.00 1.04
CA LEU A 64 10.93 -4.07 -0.05
C LEU A 64 12.01 -4.12 -1.13
N TYR A 65 13.28 -4.27 -0.75
CA TYR A 65 14.37 -4.46 -1.70
C TYR A 65 14.22 -5.76 -2.50
N LEU A 66 13.90 -6.88 -1.84
CA LEU A 66 13.68 -8.16 -2.51
C LEU A 66 12.48 -8.12 -3.46
N LEU A 67 11.36 -7.55 -3.04
CA LEU A 67 10.19 -7.38 -3.90
C LEU A 67 10.54 -6.54 -5.12
N TRP A 68 11.19 -5.38 -4.91
CA TRP A 68 11.60 -4.52 -6.01
C TRP A 68 12.54 -5.20 -7.00
N ALA A 69 13.43 -6.08 -6.53
CA ALA A 69 14.35 -6.81 -7.39
C ALA A 69 13.72 -7.99 -8.15
N ALA A 70 12.58 -8.51 -7.68
CA ALA A 70 12.01 -9.78 -8.13
C ALA A 70 10.61 -9.68 -8.72
N SER A 71 10.02 -8.48 -8.80
CA SER A 71 8.64 -8.28 -9.28
C SER A 71 8.48 -6.97 -10.04
N ASP A 72 7.46 -6.95 -10.90
CA ASP A 72 7.02 -5.77 -11.62
C ASP A 72 5.86 -5.07 -10.90
N ALA A 73 5.73 -3.75 -11.09
CA ALA A 73 4.71 -2.95 -10.41
C ALA A 73 3.28 -3.38 -10.76
N GLU A 74 3.08 -3.86 -11.98
CA GLU A 74 1.81 -4.35 -12.53
C GLU A 74 1.27 -5.56 -11.74
N GLU A 75 2.16 -6.33 -11.09
CA GLU A 75 1.77 -7.49 -10.28
C GLU A 75 0.99 -7.11 -9.02
N TYR A 76 1.06 -5.84 -8.59
CA TYR A 76 0.44 -5.34 -7.37
C TYR A 76 -0.89 -4.62 -7.62
N VAL A 77 -1.26 -4.36 -8.87
CA VAL A 77 -2.47 -3.60 -9.20
C VAL A 77 -3.71 -4.28 -8.63
N ASP A 78 -4.53 -3.48 -7.93
CA ASP A 78 -5.71 -3.89 -7.16
C ASP A 78 -5.45 -4.95 -6.07
N ARG A 79 -4.19 -5.19 -5.70
CA ARG A 79 -3.83 -6.15 -4.65
C ARG A 79 -3.58 -5.46 -3.32
N LEU A 80 -4.10 -6.09 -2.28
CA LEU A 80 -3.78 -5.81 -0.88
C LEU A 80 -3.12 -7.05 -0.31
N LEU A 81 -1.81 -6.98 -0.08
CA LEU A 81 -0.96 -8.10 0.32
C LEU A 81 -0.25 -7.79 1.63
N TYR A 82 0.03 -8.82 2.43
CA TYR A 82 0.98 -8.67 3.52
C TYR A 82 2.40 -8.77 2.97
N LEU A 83 3.30 -7.94 3.50
CA LEU A 83 4.72 -8.15 3.28
C LEU A 83 5.13 -9.54 3.81
N PRO A 84 5.75 -10.39 2.97
CA PRO A 84 6.08 -11.76 3.33
C PRO A 84 7.20 -11.75 4.35
N MET A 85 6.88 -12.06 5.61
CA MET A 85 7.85 -12.28 6.69
C MET A 85 7.99 -13.74 7.04
#